data_AF-A0A1W1BB23-F1
#
_entry.id   AF-A0A1W1BB23-F1
#
_cell.length_a   1.000
_cell.length_b   1.000
_cell.length_c   1.000
_cell.angle_alpha   90.00
_cell.angle_beta   90.00
_cell.angle_gamma   90.00
#
_symmetry.space_group_name_H-M   'P 1'
#
loop_
_entity.id
_entity.type
_entity.pdbx_description
1 polymer ?
#
loop_
_entity_poly.entity_id
_entity_poly.type
_entity_poly.pdbx_seq_one_letter_code
_entity_poly.pdbx_strand_id
1 'polypeptide(L)'
;MIVDMGAGTTDIAIVASGGIVYGKSIKTAGDMIDRAIIEYLKNRFNLIVSNLEAERIKKEIGTAIQLQKELFMELNYLDQATSLVKSVRVTSKDIQEAIKRPLEDIAKAINEVLAYSYLTKEEKIQIEKTGAIKKDTLSDNKSMDLMSDIAQNGIVLSGGSALIQGMDRYLESIINIPVRVSSEPLFDTIKGIGMVLEEIDLFE
;
A
#
# COMPACT_ATOMS: atom_id res chain seq x y z
N MET A 1 -7.54 2.15 -11.66
CA MET A 1 -7.60 2.69 -10.28
C MET A 1 -6.18 3.02 -9.83
N ILE A 2 -5.97 4.05 -9.02
CA ILE A 2 -4.64 4.46 -8.52
C ILE A 2 -4.59 4.23 -7.01
N VAL A 3 -3.46 3.70 -6.52
CA VAL A 3 -3.15 3.54 -5.10
C VAL A 3 -1.78 4.18 -4.85
N ASP A 4 -1.74 5.35 -4.23
CA ASP A 4 -0.50 6.01 -3.85
C ASP A 4 -0.11 5.64 -2.42
N MET A 5 1.04 4.98 -2.27
CA MET A 5 1.53 4.46 -0.99
C MET A 5 2.72 5.30 -0.50
N GLY A 6 2.42 6.38 0.20
CA GLY A 6 3.39 7.31 0.76
C GLY A 6 4.07 6.82 2.04
N ALA A 7 4.61 7.77 2.81
CA ALA A 7 5.17 7.52 4.13
C ALA A 7 4.08 7.45 5.21
N GLY A 8 3.21 8.46 5.28
CA GLY A 8 2.18 8.57 6.33
C GLY A 8 0.80 8.05 5.92
N THR A 9 0.46 8.10 4.63
CA THR A 9 -0.86 7.73 4.11
C THR A 9 -0.76 6.81 2.90
N THR A 10 -1.80 6.00 2.73
CA THR A 10 -2.11 5.34 1.47
C THR A 10 -3.41 5.93 0.94
N ASP A 11 -3.32 6.56 -0.24
CA ASP A 11 -4.42 7.25 -0.90
C ASP A 11 -4.89 6.42 -2.09
N ILE A 12 -6.18 6.07 -2.10
CA ILE A 12 -6.78 5.15 -3.07
C ILE A 12 -7.86 5.91 -3.82
N ALA A 13 -7.80 5.92 -5.14
CA ALA A 13 -8.74 6.67 -5.97
C ALA A 13 -9.15 5.91 -7.23
N ILE A 14 -10.45 5.93 -7.51
CA ILE A 14 -11.00 5.62 -8.82
C ILE A 14 -11.10 6.92 -9.60
N VAL A 15 -10.40 6.98 -10.74
CA VAL A 15 -10.35 8.14 -11.64
C VAL A 15 -11.08 7.79 -12.93
N ALA A 16 -11.99 8.66 -13.36
CA ALA A 16 -12.68 8.56 -14.65
C ALA A 16 -13.05 9.95 -15.17
N SER A 17 -13.14 10.12 -16.49
CA SER A 17 -13.54 11.38 -17.14
C SER A 17 -12.76 12.62 -16.66
N GLY A 18 -11.47 12.45 -16.36
CA GLY A 18 -10.59 13.55 -15.90
C GLY A 18 -10.71 13.92 -14.43
N GLY A 19 -11.48 13.18 -13.61
CA GLY A 19 -11.65 13.47 -12.19
C GLY A 19 -11.68 12.24 -11.28
N ILE A 20 -11.54 12.46 -9.98
CA ILE A 20 -11.73 11.43 -8.96
C ILE A 20 -13.23 11.19 -8.80
N VAL A 21 -13.68 9.97 -9.11
CA VAL A 21 -15.07 9.53 -8.90
C VAL A 21 -15.31 9.15 -7.45
N TYR A 22 -14.37 8.41 -6.86
CA TYR A 22 -14.42 8.01 -5.46
C TYR A 22 -13.02 7.74 -4.95
N GLY A 23 -12.76 8.04 -3.69
CA GLY A 23 -11.47 7.78 -3.08
C GLY A 23 -11.52 7.71 -1.56
N LYS A 24 -10.46 7.16 -1.00
CA LYS A 24 -10.26 6.97 0.44
C LYS A 24 -8.79 7.13 0.79
N SER A 25 -8.52 7.76 1.93
CA SER A 25 -7.19 7.85 2.52
C SER A 25 -7.15 7.05 3.82
N ILE A 26 -6.11 6.24 4.01
CA ILE A 26 -5.84 5.54 5.27
C ILE A 26 -4.47 5.93 5.81
N LYS A 27 -4.30 5.86 7.15
CA LYS A 27 -3.03 6.18 7.84
C LYS A 27 -2.07 4.98 7.92
N THR A 28 -2.31 3.94 7.13
CA THR A 28 -1.44 2.76 7.01
C THR A 28 -0.60 2.90 5.76
N ALA A 29 0.70 3.12 5.93
CA ALA A 29 1.67 3.39 4.87
C ALA A 29 3.09 3.08 5.36
N GLY A 30 4.12 3.66 4.74
CA GLY A 30 5.54 3.40 5.03
C GLY A 30 5.91 3.46 6.53
N ASP A 31 5.47 4.46 7.26
CA ASP A 31 5.79 4.65 8.69
C ASP A 31 5.13 3.60 9.58
N MET A 32 3.98 3.05 9.17
CA MET A 32 3.33 1.96 9.88
C MET A 32 4.04 0.62 9.61
N ILE A 33 4.54 0.44 8.40
CA ILE A 33 5.37 -0.71 8.01
C ILE A 33 6.67 -0.71 8.82
N ASP A 34 7.35 0.44 8.93
CA ASP A 34 8.58 0.55 9.73
C ASP A 34 8.33 0.24 11.21
N ARG A 35 7.24 0.77 11.78
CA ARG A 35 6.84 0.46 13.16
C ARG A 35 6.57 -1.03 13.37
N ALA A 36 5.93 -1.69 12.42
CA ALA A 36 5.68 -3.12 12.49
C ALA A 36 6.98 -3.93 12.47
N ILE A 37 7.97 -3.50 11.67
CA ILE A 37 9.32 -4.10 11.65
C ILE A 37 10.02 -3.91 13.00
N ILE A 38 10.00 -2.70 13.57
CA ILE A 38 10.61 -2.41 14.89
C ILE A 38 10.00 -3.31 15.96
N GLU A 39 8.67 -3.40 15.99
CA GLU A 39 7.96 -4.22 16.98
C GLU A 39 8.28 -5.71 16.83
N TYR A 40 8.29 -6.21 15.60
CA TYR A 40 8.66 -7.60 15.32
C TYR A 40 10.08 -7.91 15.80
N LEU A 41 11.07 -7.06 15.47
CA LEU A 41 12.46 -7.28 15.85
C LEU A 41 12.68 -7.23 17.36
N LYS A 42 12.01 -6.31 18.04
CA LYS A 42 12.02 -6.23 19.50
C LYS A 42 11.44 -7.50 20.13
N ASN A 43 10.30 -7.98 19.65
CA ASN A 43 9.61 -9.11 20.26
C ASN A 43 10.27 -10.46 19.92
N ARG A 44 10.77 -10.63 18.69
CA ARG A 44 11.31 -11.90 18.19
C ARG A 44 12.80 -12.09 18.50
N PHE A 45 13.58 -11.01 18.40
CA PHE A 45 15.04 -11.06 18.53
C PHE A 45 15.58 -10.29 19.75
N ASN A 46 14.69 -9.65 20.54
CA ASN A 46 15.09 -8.71 21.59
C ASN A 46 16.00 -7.59 21.07
N LEU A 47 15.82 -7.22 19.80
CA LEU A 47 16.63 -6.24 19.09
C LEU A 47 15.89 -4.91 18.98
N ILE A 48 16.46 -3.85 19.56
CA ILE A 48 15.92 -2.49 19.46
C ILE A 48 16.61 -1.78 18.30
N VAL A 49 15.83 -1.34 17.32
CA VAL A 49 16.32 -0.59 16.15
C VAL A 49 15.63 0.77 16.05
N SER A 50 16.29 1.73 15.39
CA SER A 50 15.71 3.05 15.10
C SER A 50 14.76 3.00 13.89
N ASN A 51 13.97 4.05 13.68
CA ASN A 51 13.15 4.17 12.46
C ASN A 51 14.01 4.14 11.19
N LEU A 52 15.18 4.79 11.18
CA LEU A 52 16.08 4.80 10.03
C LEU A 52 16.60 3.39 9.70
N GLU A 53 16.93 2.61 10.73
CA GLU A 53 17.40 1.24 10.52
C GLU A 53 16.24 0.33 10.09
N ALA A 54 15.03 0.52 10.62
CA ALA A 54 13.83 -0.18 10.16
C ALA A 54 13.49 0.14 8.70
N GLU A 55 13.57 1.40 8.30
CA GLU A 55 13.35 1.83 6.91
C GLU A 55 14.42 1.25 5.98
N ARG A 56 15.68 1.22 6.41
CA ARG A 56 16.76 0.55 5.67
C ARG A 56 16.48 -0.94 5.52
N ILE A 57 16.06 -1.60 6.59
CA ILE A 57 15.69 -3.02 6.57
C ILE A 57 14.55 -3.29 5.57
N LYS A 58 13.52 -2.45 5.62
CA LYS A 58 12.38 -2.47 4.68
C LYS A 58 12.86 -2.34 3.22
N LYS A 59 13.78 -1.41 2.94
CA LYS A 59 14.28 -1.16 1.58
C LYS A 59 15.20 -2.27 1.07
N GLU A 60 16.06 -2.84 1.92
CA GLU A 60 17.06 -3.82 1.51
C GLU A 60 16.53 -5.25 1.43
N ILE A 61 15.68 -5.68 2.38
CA ILE A 61 15.19 -7.07 2.45
C ILE A 61 13.67 -7.19 2.65
N GLY A 62 12.92 -6.09 2.62
CA GLY A 62 11.47 -6.11 2.74
C GLY A 62 10.79 -6.73 1.53
N THR A 63 9.87 -7.66 1.78
CA THR A 63 9.08 -8.32 0.74
C THR A 63 7.66 -8.60 1.21
N ALA A 64 6.71 -8.51 0.28
CA ALA A 64 5.31 -8.84 0.51
C ALA A 64 4.98 -10.32 0.20
N ILE A 65 5.90 -11.06 -0.43
CA ILE A 65 5.68 -12.43 -0.90
C ILE A 65 6.79 -13.37 -0.44
N GLN A 66 6.52 -14.67 -0.50
CA GLN A 66 7.56 -15.66 -0.29
C GLN A 66 8.54 -15.63 -1.46
N LEU A 67 9.82 -15.43 -1.17
CA LEU A 67 10.89 -15.48 -2.17
C LEU A 67 11.41 -16.92 -2.32
N GLN A 68 11.87 -17.26 -3.54
CA GLN A 68 12.55 -18.53 -3.80
C GLN A 68 13.93 -18.58 -3.11
N LYS A 69 14.66 -17.47 -3.19
CA LYS A 69 15.93 -17.26 -2.48
C LYS A 69 15.71 -16.18 -1.43
N GLU A 70 15.85 -16.58 -0.18
CA GLU A 70 15.68 -15.68 0.97
C GLU A 70 16.81 -14.65 1.02
N LEU A 71 16.46 -13.38 1.23
CA LEU A 71 17.41 -12.31 1.52
C LEU A 71 17.65 -12.22 3.02
N PHE A 72 18.79 -11.69 3.43
CA PHE A 72 19.08 -11.49 4.85
C PHE A 72 20.05 -10.32 5.04
N MET A 73 20.05 -9.77 6.25
CA MET A 73 21.09 -8.85 6.72
C MET A 73 21.55 -9.26 8.11
N GLU A 74 22.76 -8.88 8.45
CA GLU A 74 23.31 -8.99 9.79
C GLU A 74 23.25 -7.63 10.49
N LEU A 75 22.58 -7.59 11.62
CA LEU A 75 22.40 -6.40 12.43
C LEU A 75 23.25 -6.53 13.69
N ASN A 76 24.22 -5.62 13.84
CA ASN A 76 25.06 -5.55 15.01
C ASN A 76 24.37 -4.77 16.13
N TYR A 77 24.42 -5.29 17.36
CA TYR A 77 23.86 -4.63 18.52
C TYR A 77 24.75 -4.84 19.74
N LEU A 78 24.68 -3.90 20.68
CA LEU A 78 25.34 -4.02 21.97
C LEU A 78 24.42 -4.77 22.93
N ASP A 79 24.84 -5.95 23.36
CA ASP A 79 24.13 -6.70 24.38
C ASP A 79 24.35 -6.02 25.74
N GLN A 80 23.28 -5.52 26.35
CA GLN A 80 23.37 -4.75 27.59
C GLN A 80 23.80 -5.59 28.81
N ALA A 81 23.55 -6.91 28.81
CA ALA A 81 23.94 -7.77 29.91
C ALA A 81 25.44 -8.12 29.88
N THR A 82 26.01 -8.23 28.67
CA THR A 82 27.40 -8.67 28.47
C THR A 82 28.36 -7.56 28.03
N SER A 83 27.85 -6.40 27.62
CA SER A 83 28.61 -5.30 26.99
C SER A 83 29.40 -5.72 25.74
N LEU A 84 29.05 -6.85 25.12
CA LEU A 84 29.67 -7.33 23.88
C LEU A 84 28.80 -6.97 22.68
N VAL A 85 29.46 -6.64 21.56
CA VAL A 85 28.79 -6.52 20.28
C VAL A 85 28.43 -7.91 19.79
N LYS A 86 27.15 -8.13 19.54
CA LYS A 86 26.59 -9.35 18.95
C LYS A 86 25.96 -9.02 17.61
N SER A 87 25.80 -10.04 16.76
CA SER A 87 25.12 -9.94 15.48
C SER A 87 23.86 -10.81 15.50
N VAL A 88 22.74 -10.27 15.00
CA VAL A 88 21.53 -11.03 14.69
C VAL A 88 21.35 -11.06 13.19
N ARG A 89 21.08 -12.24 12.65
CA ARG A 89 20.65 -12.40 11.26
C ARG A 89 19.13 -12.22 11.16
N VAL A 90 18.70 -11.23 10.37
CA VAL A 90 17.29 -10.97 10.04
C VAL A 90 17.06 -11.30 8.58
N THR A 91 15.98 -12.01 8.27
CA THR A 91 15.67 -12.52 6.93
C THR A 91 14.49 -11.80 6.28
N SER A 92 14.36 -11.90 4.96
CA SER A 92 13.18 -11.38 4.25
C SER A 92 11.88 -12.03 4.70
N LYS A 93 11.93 -13.28 5.21
CA LYS A 93 10.76 -13.96 5.77
C LYS A 93 10.32 -13.34 7.10
N ASP A 94 11.27 -12.96 7.95
CA ASP A 94 10.99 -12.23 9.19
C ASP A 94 10.28 -10.90 8.88
N ILE A 95 10.78 -10.17 7.87
CA ILE A 95 10.18 -8.90 7.46
C ILE A 95 8.80 -9.10 6.81
N GLN A 96 8.63 -10.13 5.99
CA GLN A 96 7.33 -10.48 5.42
C GLN A 96 6.30 -10.75 6.53
N GLU A 97 6.68 -11.50 7.56
CA GLU A 97 5.79 -11.76 8.72
C GLU A 97 5.48 -10.47 9.49
N ALA A 98 6.50 -9.64 9.73
CA ALA A 98 6.36 -8.37 10.43
C ALA A 98 5.34 -7.43 9.77
N ILE A 99 5.38 -7.31 8.44
CA ILE A 99 4.58 -6.32 7.70
C ILE A 99 3.21 -6.84 7.28
N LYS A 100 2.90 -8.12 7.53
CA LYS A 100 1.66 -8.77 7.09
C LYS A 100 0.41 -7.97 7.41
N ARG A 101 0.26 -7.54 8.67
CA ARG A 101 -0.93 -6.79 9.13
C ARG A 101 -1.09 -5.44 8.43
N PRO A 102 -0.07 -4.56 8.35
CA PRO A 102 -0.14 -3.36 7.51
C PRO A 102 -0.57 -3.63 6.07
N LEU A 103 -0.07 -4.69 5.45
CA LEU A 103 -0.44 -5.03 4.08
C LEU A 103 -1.88 -5.54 3.96
N GLU A 104 -2.38 -6.31 4.92
CA GLU A 104 -3.78 -6.70 5.01
C GLU A 104 -4.71 -5.48 5.14
N ASP A 105 -4.33 -4.49 5.96
CA ASP A 105 -5.09 -3.24 6.12
C ASP A 105 -5.16 -2.44 4.81
N ILE A 106 -4.05 -2.35 4.06
CA ILE A 106 -4.00 -1.72 2.74
C ILE A 106 -4.89 -2.47 1.75
N ALA A 107 -4.75 -3.80 1.65
CA ALA A 107 -5.56 -4.63 0.75
C ALA A 107 -7.07 -4.51 1.06
N LYS A 108 -7.43 -4.46 2.35
CA LYS A 108 -8.81 -4.23 2.78
C LYS A 108 -9.33 -2.88 2.32
N ALA A 109 -8.56 -1.81 2.50
CA ALA A 109 -8.97 -0.48 2.06
C ALA A 109 -9.14 -0.39 0.54
N ILE A 110 -8.27 -1.06 -0.21
CA ILE A 110 -8.40 -1.17 -1.67
C ILE A 110 -9.70 -1.89 -2.04
N ASN A 111 -10.02 -3.01 -1.40
CA ASN A 111 -11.27 -3.73 -1.63
C ASN A 111 -12.50 -2.91 -1.25
N GLU A 112 -12.43 -2.07 -0.21
CA GLU A 112 -13.51 -1.16 0.16
C GLU A 112 -13.75 -0.09 -0.92
N VAL A 113 -12.69 0.48 -1.49
CA VAL A 113 -12.82 1.43 -2.61
C VAL A 113 -13.31 0.73 -3.87
N LEU A 114 -12.79 -0.45 -4.17
CA LEU A 114 -13.25 -1.27 -5.28
C LEU A 114 -14.72 -1.65 -5.15
N ALA A 115 -15.22 -1.91 -3.93
CA ALA A 115 -16.63 -2.19 -3.68
C ALA A 115 -17.55 -1.08 -4.23
N TYR A 116 -17.10 0.18 -4.24
CA TYR A 116 -17.85 1.32 -4.80
C TYR A 116 -18.15 1.15 -6.30
N SER A 117 -17.28 0.48 -7.07
CA SER A 117 -17.52 0.27 -8.51
C SER A 117 -18.71 -0.67 -8.79
N TYR A 118 -19.12 -1.47 -7.81
CA TYR A 118 -20.23 -2.39 -7.92
C TYR A 118 -21.58 -1.81 -7.49
N LEU A 119 -21.61 -0.59 -6.95
CA LEU A 119 -22.82 -0.04 -6.35
C LEU A 119 -23.78 0.57 -7.38
N THR A 120 -25.08 0.55 -7.06
CA THR A 120 -26.11 1.25 -7.83
C THR A 120 -26.00 2.77 -7.68
N LYS A 121 -26.72 3.52 -8.51
CA LYS A 121 -26.77 4.98 -8.40
C LYS A 121 -27.33 5.44 -7.05
N GLU A 122 -28.37 4.77 -6.54
CA GLU A 122 -28.96 5.12 -5.24
C GLU A 122 -27.99 4.86 -4.08
N GLU A 123 -27.27 3.73 -4.11
CA GLU A 123 -26.27 3.36 -3.10
C GLU A 123 -25.10 4.36 -3.08
N LYS A 124 -24.65 4.82 -4.25
CA LYS A 124 -23.59 5.85 -4.37
C LYS A 124 -24.01 7.19 -3.78
N ILE A 125 -25.24 7.66 -4.07
CA ILE A 125 -25.80 8.90 -3.49
C ILE A 125 -25.85 8.81 -1.96
N GLN A 126 -26.16 7.64 -1.41
CA GLN A 126 -26.20 7.43 0.04
C GLN A 126 -24.79 7.52 0.68
N ILE A 127 -23.77 7.01 0.01
CA ILE A 127 -22.37 7.09 0.48
C ILE A 127 -21.87 8.53 0.45
N GLU A 128 -22.16 9.29 -0.60
CA GLU A 128 -21.78 10.72 -0.66
C GLU A 128 -22.38 11.53 0.50
N LYS A 129 -23.57 11.15 0.98
CA LYS A 129 -24.22 11.81 2.12
C LYS A 129 -23.73 11.34 3.50
N THR A 130 -23.25 10.10 3.61
CA THR A 130 -22.97 9.45 4.91
C THR A 130 -21.51 9.07 5.14
N GLY A 131 -20.68 9.07 4.09
CA GLY A 131 -19.27 8.69 4.13
C GLY A 131 -19.00 7.19 4.33
N ALA A 132 -20.01 6.33 4.40
CA ALA A 132 -19.84 4.92 4.76
C ALA A 132 -20.57 3.95 3.82
N ILE A 133 -19.86 2.91 3.37
CA ILE A 133 -20.43 1.77 2.64
C ILE A 133 -21.07 0.82 3.66
N LYS A 134 -22.38 0.58 3.59
CA LYS A 134 -23.06 -0.42 4.42
C LYS A 134 -22.88 -1.82 3.81
N LYS A 135 -22.59 -2.80 4.66
CA LYS A 135 -22.22 -4.18 4.29
C LYS A 135 -23.34 -5.02 3.64
N ASP A 136 -24.60 -4.58 3.75
CA ASP A 136 -25.79 -5.32 3.27
C ASP A 136 -26.37 -4.80 1.94
N THR A 137 -25.62 -3.95 1.22
CA THR A 137 -26.07 -3.37 -0.06
C THR A 137 -25.31 -4.04 -1.21
N LEU A 138 -25.81 -5.21 -1.62
CA LEU A 138 -25.45 -5.87 -2.87
C LEU A 138 -26.77 -6.18 -3.57
N SER A 139 -27.33 -5.19 -4.26
CA SER A 139 -28.53 -5.35 -5.09
C SER A 139 -28.18 -5.72 -6.53
N ASP A 140 -29.09 -6.43 -7.20
CA ASP A 140 -28.89 -7.14 -8.46
C ASP A 140 -28.72 -6.25 -9.73
N ASN A 141 -28.64 -4.92 -9.58
CA ASN A 141 -28.62 -3.99 -10.70
C ASN A 141 -27.34 -3.11 -10.72
N LYS A 142 -26.19 -3.76 -10.90
CA LYS A 142 -24.86 -3.13 -10.87
C LYS A 142 -24.55 -2.41 -12.19
N SER A 143 -24.14 -1.15 -12.11
CA SER A 143 -23.54 -0.44 -13.26
C SER A 143 -22.13 -0.99 -13.48
N MET A 144 -21.94 -1.80 -14.53
CA MET A 144 -20.68 -2.54 -14.73
C MET A 144 -19.56 -1.73 -15.38
N ASP A 145 -19.85 -0.56 -15.96
CA ASP A 145 -18.85 0.19 -16.76
C ASP A 145 -17.57 0.51 -15.98
N LEU A 146 -17.70 1.08 -14.77
CA LEU A 146 -16.54 1.42 -13.93
C LEU A 146 -15.76 0.19 -13.49
N MET A 147 -16.47 -0.90 -13.20
CA MET A 147 -15.84 -2.16 -12.80
C MET A 147 -15.13 -2.82 -13.99
N SER A 148 -15.76 -2.81 -15.16
CA SER A 148 -15.20 -3.33 -16.40
C SER A 148 -13.90 -2.61 -16.75
N ASP A 149 -13.91 -1.27 -16.66
CA ASP A 149 -12.72 -0.46 -16.90
C ASP A 149 -11.60 -0.75 -15.89
N ILE A 150 -11.93 -0.92 -14.60
CA ILE A 150 -10.94 -1.30 -13.58
C ILE A 150 -10.42 -2.72 -13.80
N ALA A 151 -11.28 -3.68 -14.17
CA ALA A 151 -10.87 -5.05 -14.46
C ALA A 151 -9.94 -5.11 -15.66
N GLN A 152 -10.19 -4.30 -16.69
CA GLN A 152 -9.39 -4.26 -17.91
C GLN A 152 -8.05 -3.53 -17.72
N ASN A 153 -8.06 -2.37 -17.05
CA ASN A 153 -6.87 -1.53 -16.90
C ASN A 153 -6.06 -1.82 -15.62
N GLY A 154 -6.69 -2.48 -14.66
CA GLY A 154 -6.10 -2.84 -13.38
C GLY A 154 -5.91 -1.69 -12.40
N ILE A 155 -5.05 -1.96 -11.43
CA ILE A 155 -4.65 -1.07 -10.35
C ILE A 155 -3.20 -0.66 -10.57
N VAL A 156 -2.93 0.64 -10.47
CA VAL A 156 -1.58 1.19 -10.54
C VAL A 156 -1.14 1.61 -9.13
N LEU A 157 -0.01 1.09 -8.68
CA LEU A 157 0.63 1.47 -7.43
C LEU A 157 1.64 2.59 -7.67
N SER A 158 1.56 3.65 -6.87
CA SER A 158 2.48 4.78 -6.81
C SER A 158 3.06 4.88 -5.40
N GLY A 159 4.05 5.76 -5.21
CA GLY A 159 4.62 6.09 -3.92
C GLY A 159 5.76 5.18 -3.50
N GLY A 160 6.58 5.66 -2.56
CA GLY A 160 7.80 4.96 -2.16
C GLY A 160 7.57 3.59 -1.53
N SER A 161 6.45 3.40 -0.84
CA SER A 161 6.13 2.11 -0.21
C SER A 161 5.65 1.06 -1.22
N ALA A 162 5.26 1.45 -2.44
CA ALA A 162 4.94 0.51 -3.52
C ALA A 162 6.17 -0.28 -3.99
N LEU A 163 7.39 0.17 -3.68
CA LEU A 163 8.65 -0.48 -4.05
C LEU A 163 9.00 -1.70 -3.19
N ILE A 164 8.21 -2.01 -2.16
CA ILE A 164 8.39 -3.25 -1.39
C ILE A 164 8.28 -4.45 -2.35
N GLN A 165 9.26 -5.36 -2.29
CA GLN A 165 9.39 -6.41 -3.28
C GLN A 165 8.15 -7.33 -3.30
N GLY A 166 7.47 -7.40 -4.45
CA GLY A 166 6.28 -8.23 -4.66
C GLY A 166 4.98 -7.64 -4.11
N MET A 167 4.94 -6.35 -3.79
CA MET A 167 3.72 -5.64 -3.37
C MET A 167 2.58 -5.81 -4.38
N ASP A 168 2.88 -5.62 -5.66
CA ASP A 168 1.97 -5.84 -6.78
C ASP A 168 1.36 -7.25 -6.76
N ARG A 169 2.20 -8.29 -6.73
CA ARG A 169 1.77 -9.69 -6.72
C ARG A 169 0.97 -10.05 -5.46
N TYR A 170 1.37 -9.53 -4.31
CA TYR A 170 0.63 -9.73 -3.07
C TYR A 170 -0.78 -9.14 -3.17
N LEU A 171 -0.90 -7.88 -3.60
CA LEU A 171 -2.18 -7.21 -3.76
C LEU A 171 -3.04 -7.87 -4.84
N GLU A 172 -2.47 -8.22 -5.99
CA GLU A 172 -3.15 -8.95 -7.06
C GLU A 172 -3.73 -10.29 -6.56
N SER A 173 -2.97 -11.03 -5.74
CA SER A 173 -3.43 -12.31 -5.20
C SER A 173 -4.65 -12.20 -4.27
N ILE A 174 -4.83 -11.05 -3.61
CA ILE A 174 -5.92 -10.79 -2.67
C ILE A 174 -7.12 -10.15 -3.38
N ILE A 175 -6.86 -9.20 -4.28
CA ILE A 175 -7.89 -8.39 -4.94
C ILE A 175 -8.44 -9.11 -6.18
N ASN A 176 -7.65 -10.01 -6.78
CA ASN A 176 -8.00 -10.74 -8.00
C ASN A 176 -8.28 -9.81 -9.20
N ILE A 177 -7.51 -8.71 -9.28
CA ILE A 177 -7.46 -7.75 -10.39
C ILE A 177 -5.98 -7.47 -10.68
N PRO A 178 -5.58 -7.30 -11.95
CA PRO A 178 -4.20 -6.96 -12.29
C PRO A 178 -3.69 -5.75 -11.51
N VAL A 179 -2.54 -5.90 -10.86
CA VAL A 179 -1.87 -4.81 -10.13
C VAL A 179 -0.49 -4.61 -10.73
N ARG A 180 -0.11 -3.36 -10.98
CA ARG A 180 1.23 -3.00 -11.46
C ARG A 180 1.78 -1.81 -10.70
N VAL A 181 3.09 -1.79 -10.47
CA VAL A 181 3.78 -0.59 -9.97
C VAL A 181 3.99 0.38 -11.13
N SER A 182 3.85 1.68 -10.88
CA SER A 182 4.25 2.72 -11.82
C SER A 182 5.73 2.61 -12.18
N SER A 183 6.13 3.21 -13.31
CA SER A 183 7.53 3.19 -13.76
C SER A 183 8.45 4.00 -12.84
N GLU A 184 7.94 5.09 -12.26
CA GLU A 184 8.72 6.00 -11.40
C GLU A 184 7.92 6.40 -10.15
N PRO A 185 7.54 5.44 -9.28
CA PRO A 185 6.56 5.65 -8.22
C PRO A 185 6.99 6.69 -7.18
N LEU A 186 8.30 6.95 -7.03
CA LEU A 186 8.81 8.02 -6.16
C LEU A 186 8.58 9.43 -6.72
N PHE A 187 8.34 9.56 -8.02
CA PHE A 187 8.24 10.84 -8.73
C PHE A 187 6.85 11.09 -9.32
N ASP A 188 5.95 10.11 -9.33
CA ASP A 188 4.62 10.22 -9.93
C ASP A 188 3.88 11.50 -9.50
N THR A 189 3.85 11.80 -8.19
CA THR A 189 3.18 13.00 -7.66
C THR A 189 3.77 14.30 -8.19
N ILE A 190 5.11 14.45 -8.16
CA ILE A 190 5.75 15.69 -8.61
C ILE A 190 5.63 15.86 -10.14
N LYS A 191 5.66 14.76 -10.89
CA LYS A 191 5.51 14.77 -12.35
C LYS A 191 4.08 15.16 -12.72
N GLY A 192 3.09 14.57 -12.05
CA GLY A 192 1.69 14.94 -12.24
C GLY A 192 1.43 16.43 -11.98
N ILE A 193 2.00 16.98 -10.90
CA ILE A 193 1.93 18.42 -10.64
C ILE A 193 2.57 19.23 -11.77
N GLY A 194 3.76 18.84 -12.23
CA GLY A 194 4.45 19.51 -13.35
C GLY A 194 3.61 19.53 -14.63
N MET A 195 3.01 18.40 -15.00
CA MET A 195 2.16 18.28 -16.19
C MET A 195 0.91 19.18 -16.10
N VAL A 196 0.26 19.24 -14.94
CA VAL A 196 -0.90 20.13 -14.74
C VAL A 196 -0.50 21.60 -14.83
N LEU A 197 0.67 21.96 -14.29
CA LEU A 197 1.18 23.33 -14.38
C LEU A 197 1.52 23.76 -15.81
N GLU A 198 1.96 22.84 -16.67
CA GLU A 198 2.21 23.11 -18.09
C GLU A 198 0.93 23.37 -18.89
N GLU A 199 -0.19 22.84 -18.42
CA GLU A 199 -1.52 22.95 -19.06
C GLU A 199 -2.50 23.81 -18.25
N ILE A 200 -2.00 24.67 -17.33
CA ILE A 200 -2.84 25.36 -16.35
C ILE A 200 -3.94 26.22 -16.99
N ASP A 201 -3.66 26.79 -18.18
CA ASP A 201 -4.60 27.61 -18.96
C ASP A 201 -5.82 26.80 -19.47
N LEU A 202 -5.76 25.47 -19.51
CA LEU A 202 -6.90 24.60 -19.85
C LEU A 202 -7.89 24.41 -18.70
N PHE A 203 -7.53 24.85 -17.49
CA PHE A 203 -8.33 24.71 -16.27
C PHE A 203 -8.89 26.05 -15.75
N GLU A 204 -8.66 27.16 -16.46
CA GLU A 204 -9.33 28.45 -16.28
C GLU A 204 -10.64 28.55 -17.07
#